data_AF-A0A1Q1PTP5-F1
#
_entry.id   AF-A0A1Q1PTP5-F1
#
_cell.length_a   1.000
_cell.length_b   1.000
_cell.length_c   1.000
_cell.angle_alpha   90.00
_cell.angle_beta   90.00
_cell.angle_gamma   90.00
#
_symmetry.space_group_name_H-M   'P 1'
#
loop_
_entity.id
_entity.type
_entity.pdbx_description
1 polymer ?
#
loop_
_entity_poly.entity_id
_entity_poly.type
_entity_poly.pdbx_seq_one_letter_code
_entity_poly.pdbx_strand_id
1 'polypeptide(L)'
;MNQGRIIVITGAPGTGKTTTASAVAKESDLEKSVHMHTDDFYHYHVRKPSAREYDDCCNEFWNVTPYVIKGLCRKEILFAIDHFNQIVRHELLRMISWKVGIETGFKLSVGKNYKFIERYISEGMQGTVNWSSSCYN
;
A
#
# COMPACT_ATOMS: atom_id res chain seq x y z
N MET A 1 -29.96 10.01 -20.86
CA MET A 1 -29.43 10.18 -19.49
C MET A 1 -29.01 8.80 -19.01
N ASN A 2 -27.71 8.53 -18.84
CA ASN A 2 -27.25 7.21 -18.37
C ASN A 2 -27.53 7.09 -16.88
N GLN A 3 -28.58 6.33 -16.51
CA GLN A 3 -28.86 5.97 -15.12
C GLN A 3 -27.81 4.96 -14.64
N GLY A 4 -26.92 5.39 -13.74
CA GLY A 4 -26.03 4.49 -13.02
C GLY A 4 -26.78 3.76 -11.89
N ARG A 5 -26.42 2.50 -11.62
CA ARG A 5 -26.92 1.73 -10.48
C ARG A 5 -25.80 1.60 -9.44
N ILE A 6 -26.09 1.93 -8.19
CA ILE A 6 -25.16 1.73 -7.06
C ILE A 6 -25.71 0.57 -6.23
N ILE A 7 -24.90 -0.47 -6.03
CA ILE A 7 -25.24 -1.65 -5.22
C ILE A 7 -24.30 -1.68 -4.01
N VAL A 8 -24.87 -1.75 -2.80
CA VAL A 8 -24.12 -1.80 -1.54
C VAL A 8 -24.29 -3.19 -0.91
N ILE A 9 -23.19 -3.92 -0.71
CA ILE A 9 -23.19 -5.27 -0.12
C ILE A 9 -22.63 -5.22 1.30
N THR A 10 -23.50 -5.39 2.31
CA THR A 10 -23.16 -5.33 3.74
C THR A 10 -23.30 -6.68 4.42
N GLY A 11 -22.54 -6.93 5.50
CA GLY A 11 -22.56 -8.20 6.25
C GLY A 11 -21.35 -8.39 7.16
N ALA A 12 -21.41 -9.32 8.12
CA ALA A 12 -20.36 -9.58 9.10
C ALA A 12 -19.00 -9.95 8.44
N PRO A 13 -17.84 -9.70 9.07
CA PRO A 13 -16.53 -10.12 8.53
C PRO A 13 -16.52 -11.61 8.17
N GLY A 14 -15.92 -11.97 7.03
CA GLY A 14 -15.85 -13.37 6.56
C GLY A 14 -17.04 -13.90 5.76
N THR A 15 -18.16 -13.17 5.64
CA THR A 15 -19.37 -13.63 4.93
C THR A 15 -19.28 -13.60 3.39
N GLY A 16 -18.09 -13.49 2.81
CA GLY A 16 -17.92 -13.54 1.36
C GLY A 16 -18.39 -12.31 0.58
N LYS A 17 -18.68 -11.18 1.23
CA LYS A 17 -19.10 -9.90 0.59
C LYS A 17 -18.23 -9.53 -0.62
N THR A 18 -16.91 -9.66 -0.45
CA THR A 18 -15.91 -9.43 -1.47
C THR A 18 -16.13 -10.29 -2.71
N THR A 19 -16.39 -11.56 -2.50
CA THR A 19 -16.62 -12.54 -3.56
C THR A 19 -17.92 -12.24 -4.29
N THR A 20 -19.01 -12.00 -3.55
CA THR A 20 -20.32 -11.66 -4.13
C THR A 20 -20.25 -10.38 -4.93
N ALA A 21 -19.60 -9.34 -4.40
CA ALA A 21 -19.51 -8.06 -5.07
C ALA A 21 -18.61 -8.10 -6.32
N SER A 22 -17.55 -8.91 -6.31
CA SER A 22 -16.74 -9.21 -7.50
C SER A 22 -17.52 -9.98 -8.56
N ALA A 23 -18.33 -10.97 -8.16
CA ALA A 23 -19.20 -11.71 -9.08
C ALA A 23 -20.25 -10.79 -9.71
N VAL A 24 -20.95 -9.99 -8.90
CA VAL A 24 -21.96 -9.02 -9.37
C VAL A 24 -21.36 -8.00 -10.33
N ALA A 25 -20.13 -7.53 -10.08
CA ALA A 25 -19.46 -6.63 -11.01
C ALA A 25 -19.09 -7.31 -12.34
N LYS A 26 -18.67 -8.57 -12.32
CA LYS A 26 -18.36 -9.33 -13.55
C LYS A 26 -19.59 -9.67 -14.37
N GLU A 27 -20.71 -9.95 -13.71
CA GLU A 27 -21.97 -10.35 -14.33
C GLU A 27 -22.85 -9.16 -14.73
N SER A 28 -22.43 -7.92 -14.45
CA SER A 28 -23.25 -6.74 -14.75
C SER A 28 -23.22 -6.36 -16.22
N ASP A 29 -24.38 -6.02 -16.78
CA ASP A 29 -24.54 -5.48 -18.14
C ASP A 29 -24.08 -4.01 -18.30
N LEU A 30 -23.49 -3.42 -17.26
CA LEU A 30 -23.03 -2.03 -17.30
C LEU A 30 -21.61 -1.97 -17.88
N GLU A 31 -21.40 -1.04 -18.82
CA GLU A 31 -20.11 -0.80 -19.48
C GLU A 31 -18.96 -0.49 -18.48
N LYS A 32 -19.29 0.01 -17.29
CA LYS A 32 -18.35 0.30 -16.21
C LYS A 32 -18.92 -0.16 -14.86
N SER A 33 -18.61 -1.40 -14.48
CA SER A 33 -18.83 -1.88 -13.12
C SER A 33 -17.52 -1.86 -12.34
N VAL A 34 -17.56 -1.25 -11.16
CA VAL A 34 -16.41 -1.20 -10.25
C VAL A 34 -16.85 -1.82 -8.95
N HIS A 35 -16.17 -2.89 -8.57
CA HIS A 35 -16.28 -3.46 -7.23
C HIS A 35 -15.25 -2.80 -6.31
N MET A 36 -15.72 -2.17 -5.23
CA MET A 36 -14.89 -1.42 -4.29
C MET A 36 -15.09 -1.96 -2.88
N HIS A 37 -14.01 -2.34 -2.20
CA HIS A 37 -14.07 -2.72 -0.79
C HIS A 37 -14.18 -1.49 0.10
N THR A 38 -15.03 -1.55 1.12
CA THR A 38 -15.13 -0.50 2.15
C THR A 38 -13.79 -0.29 2.86
N ASP A 39 -13.04 -1.37 3.08
CA ASP A 39 -11.68 -1.31 3.66
C ASP A 39 -10.70 -0.59 2.73
N ASP A 40 -10.88 -0.69 1.41
CA ASP A 40 -10.01 -0.09 0.41
C ASP A 40 -10.29 1.40 0.20
N PHE A 41 -11.52 1.85 0.49
CA PHE A 41 -11.93 3.24 0.30
C PHE A 41 -11.21 4.21 1.25
N TYR A 42 -11.01 3.81 2.51
CA TYR A 42 -10.44 4.69 3.52
C TYR A 42 -8.94 4.47 3.78
N HIS A 43 -8.43 3.25 3.63
CA HIS A 43 -7.08 2.92 4.11
C HIS A 43 -5.99 2.87 3.05
N TYR A 44 -6.32 2.62 1.78
CA TYR A 44 -5.31 2.37 0.74
C TYR A 44 -5.34 3.36 -0.42
N HIS A 45 -6.27 4.31 -0.42
CA HIS A 45 -6.25 5.39 -1.39
C HIS A 45 -5.09 6.33 -1.06
N VAL A 46 -4.13 6.47 -1.98
CA VAL A 46 -3.00 7.37 -1.80
C VAL A 46 -3.54 8.78 -1.82
N ARG A 47 -3.53 9.44 -0.66
CA ARG A 47 -3.88 10.86 -0.56
C ARG A 47 -2.61 11.68 -0.70
N LYS A 48 -2.74 12.85 -1.31
CA LYS A 48 -1.66 13.84 -1.33
C LYS A 48 -1.34 14.22 0.13
N PRO A 49 -0.09 14.04 0.59
CA PRO A 49 0.29 14.46 1.93
C PRO A 49 0.26 15.98 2.02
N SER A 50 -0.08 16.48 3.20
CA SER A 50 0.25 17.84 3.60
C SER A 50 1.77 17.98 3.80
N ALA A 51 2.28 19.22 3.76
CA ALA A 51 3.69 19.49 4.02
C ALA A 51 4.14 18.93 5.38
N ARG A 52 3.26 19.02 6.39
CA ARG A 52 3.52 18.50 7.73
C ARG A 52 3.60 16.98 7.78
N GLU A 53 2.66 16.28 7.14
CA GLU A 53 2.71 14.81 7.08
C GLU A 53 3.95 14.30 6.34
N TYR A 54 4.41 15.03 5.32
CA TYR A 54 5.65 14.72 4.63
C TYR A 54 6.87 14.91 5.54
N ASP A 55 6.96 16.04 6.23
CA ASP A 55 8.06 16.31 7.16
C ASP A 55 8.10 15.31 8.32
N ASP A 56 6.94 14.99 8.90
CA ASP A 56 6.82 14.01 9.99
C ASP A 56 7.31 12.61 9.52
N CYS A 57 6.93 12.20 8.30
CA CYS A 57 7.37 10.96 7.65
C CYS A 57 8.89 10.89 7.47
N CYS A 58 9.47 11.94 6.88
CA CYS A 58 10.91 12.02 6.70
C CYS A 58 11.66 12.06 8.04
N ASN A 59 11.14 12.79 9.01
CA ASN A 59 11.74 12.88 10.34
C ASN A 59 11.74 11.53 11.06
N GLU A 60 10.63 10.79 11.00
CA GLU A 60 10.52 9.45 11.57
C GLU A 60 11.47 8.45 10.89
N PHE A 61 11.54 8.48 9.55
CA PHE A 61 12.50 7.68 8.78
C PHE A 61 13.96 7.96 9.18
N TRP A 62 14.36 9.24 9.22
CA TRP A 62 15.73 9.63 9.54
C TRP A 62 16.09 9.42 11.01
N ASN A 63 15.12 9.53 11.93
CA ASN A 63 15.36 9.28 13.34
C ASN A 63 15.57 7.78 13.62
N VAL A 64 14.87 6.89 12.91
CA VAL A 64 14.97 5.43 13.14
C VAL A 64 16.13 4.77 12.37
N THR A 65 16.50 5.29 11.21
CA THR A 65 17.61 4.76 10.39
C THR A 65 18.93 4.57 11.19
N PRO A 66 19.37 5.51 12.05
CA PRO A 66 20.53 5.32 12.90
C PRO A 66 20.44 4.13 13.86
N TYR A 67 19.24 3.75 14.33
CA TYR A 67 19.08 2.57 15.21
C TYR A 67 19.30 1.27 14.45
N VAL A 68 18.86 1.19 13.19
CA VAL A 68 19.16 0.08 12.29
C VAL A 68 20.68 -0.02 12.08
N ILE A 69 21.33 1.10 11.76
CA ILE A 69 22.80 1.15 11.57
C ILE A 69 23.54 0.75 12.85
N LYS A 70 23.14 1.29 14.01
CA LYS A 70 23.72 0.93 15.31
C LYS A 70 23.56 -0.56 15.61
N GLY A 71 22.39 -1.14 15.32
CA GLY A 71 22.14 -2.57 15.46
C GLY A 71 23.10 -3.40 14.59
N LEU A 72 23.28 -3.01 13.32
CA LEU A 72 24.23 -3.66 12.42
C LEU A 72 25.68 -3.54 12.90
N CYS A 73 26.12 -2.34 13.33
CA CYS A 73 27.47 -2.13 13.86
C CYS A 73 27.75 -2.94 15.13
N ARG A 74 26.73 -3.20 15.96
CA ARG A 74 26.83 -4.02 17.17
C ARG A 74 26.65 -5.52 16.92
N LYS A 75 26.41 -5.92 15.67
CA LYS A 75 26.05 -7.29 15.26
C LYS A 75 24.73 -7.79 15.88
N GLU A 76 23.85 -6.87 16.26
CA GLU A 76 22.49 -7.14 16.75
C GLU A 76 21.51 -7.18 15.57
N ILE A 77 21.59 -8.24 14.76
CA ILE A 77 20.84 -8.36 13.50
C ILE A 77 19.33 -8.33 13.74
N LEU A 78 18.82 -9.02 14.77
CA LEU A 78 17.38 -9.05 15.07
C LEU A 78 16.85 -7.66 15.47
N PHE A 79 17.64 -6.90 16.23
CA PHE A 79 17.30 -5.52 16.61
C PHE A 79 17.21 -4.61 15.39
N ALA A 80 18.18 -4.72 14.47
CA ALA A 80 18.18 -3.97 13.23
C ALA A 80 17.00 -4.33 12.32
N ILE A 81 16.70 -5.63 12.19
CA ILE A 81 15.57 -6.13 11.39
C ILE A 81 14.24 -5.65 11.96
N ASP A 82 14.07 -5.68 13.28
CA ASP A 82 12.82 -5.26 13.92
C ASP A 82 12.53 -3.77 13.66
N HIS A 83 13.51 -2.89 13.92
CA HIS A 83 13.37 -1.45 13.64
C HIS A 83 13.18 -1.15 12.15
N PHE A 84 13.85 -1.92 11.29
CA PHE A 84 13.69 -1.80 9.85
C PHE A 84 12.27 -2.19 9.41
N ASN A 85 11.78 -3.33 9.88
CA ASN A 85 10.48 -3.88 9.49
C ASN A 85 9.32 -3.06 10.04
N GLN A 86 9.43 -2.56 11.27
CA GLN A 86 8.34 -1.86 11.96
C GLN A 86 8.22 -0.38 11.56
N ILE A 87 9.33 0.28 11.22
CA ILE A 87 9.31 1.75 11.02
C ILE A 87 9.90 2.11 9.67
N VAL A 88 11.19 1.79 9.43
CA VAL A 88 11.90 2.26 8.23
C VAL A 88 11.21 1.81 6.94
N ARG A 89 10.78 0.54 6.87
CA ARG A 89 10.07 0.00 5.72
C ARG A 89 8.71 0.68 5.54
N HIS A 90 7.97 0.92 6.62
CA HIS A 90 6.64 1.53 6.54
C HIS A 90 6.71 2.96 6.00
N GLU A 91 7.65 3.75 6.52
CA GLU A 91 7.88 5.13 6.08
C GLU A 91 8.42 5.20 4.65
N LEU A 92 9.33 4.28 4.27
CA LEU A 92 9.81 4.17 2.90
C LEU A 92 8.69 3.84 1.92
N LEU A 93 7.86 2.85 2.24
CA LEU A 93 6.72 2.47 1.40
C LEU A 93 5.69 3.60 1.30
N ARG A 94 5.49 4.38 2.37
CA ARG A 94 4.66 5.59 2.38
C ARG A 94 5.21 6.64 1.41
N MET A 95 6.50 6.94 1.46
CA MET A 95 7.15 7.87 0.51
C MET A 95 7.05 7.39 -0.95
N ILE A 96 7.28 6.09 -1.21
CA ILE A 96 7.13 5.51 -2.57
C ILE A 96 5.68 5.61 -3.04
N SER A 97 4.71 5.33 -2.17
CA SER A 97 3.29 5.45 -2.50
C SER A 97 2.92 6.88 -2.91
N TRP A 98 3.46 7.90 -2.23
CA TRP A 98 3.24 9.29 -2.58
C TRP A 98 3.89 9.64 -3.92
N LYS A 99 5.10 9.13 -4.21
CA LYS A 99 5.74 9.30 -5.51
C LYS A 99 4.87 8.73 -6.64
N VAL A 100 4.42 7.48 -6.50
CA VAL A 100 3.50 6.84 -7.46
C VAL A 100 2.18 7.63 -7.56
N GLY A 101 1.66 8.13 -6.44
CA GLY A 101 0.48 8.99 -6.40
C GLY A 101 0.64 10.27 -7.19
N ILE A 102 1.80 10.94 -7.11
CA ILE A 102 2.10 12.14 -7.90
C ILE A 102 2.14 11.81 -9.40
N GLU A 103 2.80 10.73 -9.79
CA GLU A 103 2.92 10.30 -11.19
C GLU A 103 1.56 9.91 -11.80
N THR A 104 0.64 9.40 -10.99
CA THR A 104 -0.66 8.86 -11.43
C THR A 104 -1.84 9.78 -11.11
N GLY A 105 -1.58 10.95 -10.54
CA GLY A 105 -2.59 11.94 -10.17
C GLY A 105 -3.51 11.51 -9.03
N PHE A 106 -3.03 10.70 -8.08
CA PHE A 106 -3.73 10.22 -6.89
C PHE A 106 -5.04 9.46 -7.18
N LYS A 107 -5.16 8.83 -8.36
CA LYS A 107 -6.35 8.06 -8.75
C LYS A 107 -6.27 6.59 -8.33
N LEU A 108 -5.18 6.16 -7.70
CA LEU A 108 -4.86 4.76 -7.46
C LEU A 108 -4.87 4.40 -5.98
N SER A 109 -5.29 3.17 -5.71
CA SER A 109 -5.14 2.52 -4.42
C SER A 109 -3.93 1.59 -4.49
N VAL A 110 -2.99 1.74 -3.55
CA VAL A 110 -1.78 0.88 -3.47
C VAL A 110 -2.07 -0.50 -2.87
N GLY A 111 -3.32 -0.72 -2.44
CA GLY A 111 -3.82 -1.96 -1.86
C GLY A 111 -3.29 -2.24 -0.46
N LYS A 112 -3.93 -3.23 0.19
CA LYS A 112 -3.54 -3.71 1.53
C LYS A 112 -2.08 -4.14 1.57
N ASN A 113 -1.32 -3.59 2.53
CA ASN A 113 0.12 -3.83 2.68
C ASN A 113 0.97 -3.53 1.44
N TYR A 114 0.62 -2.51 0.64
CA TYR A 114 1.39 -2.14 -0.56
C TYR A 114 1.48 -3.26 -1.60
N LYS A 115 0.51 -4.19 -1.60
CA LYS A 115 0.46 -5.36 -2.49
C LYS A 115 0.61 -5.03 -3.98
N PHE A 116 0.21 -3.83 -4.40
CA PHE A 116 0.28 -3.41 -5.79
C PHE A 116 1.43 -2.47 -6.09
N ILE A 117 2.27 -2.12 -5.10
CA ILE A 117 3.36 -1.15 -5.28
C ILE A 117 4.37 -1.65 -6.30
N GLU A 118 4.64 -2.96 -6.34
CA GLU A 118 5.54 -3.59 -7.32
C GLU A 118 5.13 -3.36 -8.77
N ARG A 119 3.82 -3.20 -9.04
CA ARG A 119 3.29 -2.94 -10.38
C ARG A 119 3.54 -1.51 -10.88
N TYR A 120 3.86 -0.59 -9.96
CA TYR A 120 4.10 0.82 -10.27
C TYR A 120 5.58 1.22 -10.16
N ILE A 121 6.41 0.34 -9.61
CA ILE A 121 7.86 0.54 -9.55
C ILE A 121 8.46 0.00 -10.86
N SER A 122 9.11 0.87 -11.65
CA SER A 122 9.85 0.47 -12.86
C SER A 122 10.88 -0.61 -12.56
N GLU A 123 11.16 -1.52 -13.50
CA GLU A 123 12.11 -2.65 -13.36
C GLU A 123 13.47 -2.26 -12.73
N GLY A 124 13.97 -1.05 -12.99
CA GLY A 124 15.21 -0.54 -12.41
C GLY A 124 15.21 -0.29 -10.89
N MET A 125 14.04 -0.19 -10.26
CA MET A 125 13.87 0.02 -8.80
C MET A 125 13.30 -1.22 -8.09
N GLN A 126 12.77 -2.21 -8.83
CA GLN A 126 12.40 -3.52 -8.29
C GLN A 126 13.61 -4.30 -7.74
N GLY A 127 14.80 -4.11 -8.32
CA GLY A 127 16.04 -4.71 -7.84
C GLY A 127 16.44 -4.29 -6.42
N THR A 128 16.02 -3.11 -5.95
CA THR A 128 16.31 -2.60 -4.59
C THR A 128 15.21 -2.96 -3.57
N VAL A 129 14.02 -3.35 -4.05
CA VAL A 129 12.82 -3.63 -3.22
C VAL A 129 12.56 -5.13 -3.04
N ASN A 130 13.23 -6.01 -3.81
CA ASN A 130 13.25 -7.46 -3.61
C ASN A 130 13.99 -7.85 -2.30
N TRP A 131 13.34 -7.64 -1.15
CA TRP A 131 13.83 -8.08 0.17
C TRP A 131 13.13 -9.34 0.70
N SER A 132 12.31 -10.03 -0.10
CA SER A 132 11.61 -11.25 0.36
C SER A 132 11.57 -12.43 -0.61
N SER A 133 12.06 -12.30 -1.85
CA SER A 133 11.95 -13.40 -2.82
C SER A 133 13.00 -14.51 -2.62
N SER A 134 13.93 -14.38 -1.66
CA SER A 134 14.92 -15.43 -1.35
C SER A 134 14.46 -16.44 -0.28
N CYS A 135 13.24 -16.34 0.24
CA CYS A 135 12.72 -17.28 1.25
C CYS A 135 11.66 -18.27 0.74
N TYR A 136 11.45 -18.32 -0.58
CA TYR A 136 10.71 -19.41 -1.23
C TYR A 136 11.58 -20.07 -2.29
N ASN A 137 12.54 -20.88 -1.81
CA ASN A 137 12.97 -22.12 -2.43
C ASN A 137 13.25 -23.12 -1.31
#